data_AF-A0A833LVG6-F1
#
_entry.id   AF-A0A833LVG6-F1
#
_cell.length_a   1.000
_cell.length_b   1.000
_cell.length_c   1.000
_cell.angle_alpha   90.00
_cell.angle_beta   90.00
_cell.angle_gamma   90.00
#
_symmetry.space_group_name_H-M   'P 1'
#
loop_
_entity.id
_entity.type
_entity.pdbx_description
1 polymer ?
#
loop_
_entity_poly.entity_id
_entity_poly.type
_entity_poly.pdbx_seq_one_letter_code
_entity_poly.pdbx_strand_id
1 'polypeptide(L)'
;METLHLSDQPVENVFFSSNIELVLPYDIDEKIDDSNFRLSFFPIIRKDKGVTLRAKMDPIGQVSNARMPYRCYTFALNPVRHGIIEDHPSNLGELEDKIGARGNTIIAELLSRIKKEVDGGTIHDDHDEKVIILLSIPIVREENGDVERIDRKAFLVSESFLHIGLKAGVLDILDQNIFVKRDLGNTQDYSEDWRSIEILPIDIIQPFTRELARYSSGLIDAGPNAVMLGVGSLGSALFNLWSRSGWGTWTIIDPDHIKPHNLARHTAFASQAGQYKVDAIRSMDAALWGEQKQPVKTIAGSALLFEDNEVEAALTSAELIIDVTTTLDYPREHGSNAKLPRGISVFLTPSGRDSVLMAEDQNREYRLDEIEPQYYRHILNQPWGAKHLEGNQALFWSGAGCRDLSTVISLEQVSVHAGILGRQIRIISETPEAAIKVWMNDPTTGKIDYDSTSVDKVLREAVGDFQVIWDTGLQEKVRGFRESCLPSETGGVILGYYDLPKRKIYIVDIRPQPTDSEGNSSGFSRGVDGVAADVRVVQERTAHIVNYVGEWHSHPPGTSSAPSRQDSIQLEYLARQFNHDGFPALMLIVGENEERFCIAGA
;
A
#
# COMPACT_ATOMS: atom_id res chain seq x y z
N MET A 1 8.22 -47.81 7.12
CA MET A 1 9.36 -46.97 7.51
C MET A 1 10.38 -47.10 6.40
N GLU A 2 10.80 -46.09 5.66
CA GLU A 2 10.64 -44.65 5.72
C GLU A 2 10.88 -44.16 4.28
N THR A 3 9.98 -43.36 3.74
CA THR A 3 10.30 -42.47 2.62
C THR A 3 9.84 -41.09 3.05
N LEU A 4 10.76 -40.39 3.69
CA LEU A 4 10.57 -39.07 4.32
C LEU A 4 11.17 -37.95 3.43
N HIS A 5 11.08 -38.08 2.10
CA HIS A 5 11.55 -37.03 1.18
C HIS A 5 10.53 -36.81 0.06
N LEU A 6 9.98 -35.60 0.00
CA LEU A 6 9.13 -35.11 -1.10
C LEU A 6 10.00 -34.94 -2.36
N SER A 7 9.44 -35.25 -3.54
CA SER A 7 10.09 -35.16 -4.87
C SER A 7 10.58 -33.76 -5.28
N ASP A 8 10.22 -32.76 -4.50
CA ASP A 8 10.37 -31.33 -4.75
C ASP A 8 11.30 -30.69 -3.71
N GLN A 9 11.99 -31.51 -2.91
CA GLN A 9 13.08 -31.06 -2.06
C GLN A 9 14.21 -30.49 -2.96
N PRO A 10 14.68 -29.24 -2.72
CA PRO A 10 15.87 -28.74 -3.37
C PRO A 10 17.00 -29.74 -3.15
N VAL A 11 17.74 -30.08 -4.21
CA VAL A 11 18.88 -31.00 -4.13
C VAL A 11 19.81 -30.48 -3.04
N GLU A 12 20.05 -31.30 -2.01
CA GLU A 12 20.92 -30.91 -0.88
C GLU A 12 22.29 -30.47 -1.41
N ASN A 13 22.83 -29.37 -0.88
CA ASN A 13 24.18 -28.95 -1.21
C ASN A 13 25.16 -30.04 -0.77
N VAL A 14 25.81 -30.69 -1.75
CA VAL A 14 26.78 -31.78 -1.56
C VAL A 14 28.09 -31.28 -0.93
N PHE A 15 28.29 -29.96 -0.83
CA PHE A 15 29.49 -29.32 -0.31
C PHE A 15 29.20 -28.42 0.90
N PHE A 16 30.22 -28.21 1.75
CA PHE A 16 30.17 -27.33 2.91
C PHE A 16 29.64 -25.94 2.52
N SER A 17 28.50 -25.53 3.08
CA SER A 17 28.07 -24.12 3.08
C SER A 17 29.17 -23.28 3.74
N SER A 18 29.52 -22.14 3.15
CA SER A 18 30.52 -21.28 3.78
C SER A 18 30.01 -20.82 5.14
N ASN A 19 30.90 -20.76 6.13
CA ASN A 19 30.58 -20.12 7.41
C ASN A 19 30.55 -18.58 7.27
N ILE A 20 30.72 -18.04 6.06
CA ILE A 20 30.75 -16.60 5.78
C ILE A 20 29.74 -16.29 4.67
N GLU A 21 28.87 -15.34 4.94
CA GLU A 21 27.90 -14.80 4.00
C GLU A 21 28.22 -13.33 3.70
N LEU A 22 27.93 -12.89 2.49
CA LEU A 22 28.00 -11.49 2.08
C LEU A 22 26.66 -11.05 1.50
N VAL A 23 25.97 -10.17 2.22
CA VAL A 23 24.76 -9.49 1.75
C VAL A 23 25.18 -8.28 0.94
N LEU A 24 24.93 -8.32 -0.37
CA LEU A 24 25.29 -7.23 -1.28
C LEU A 24 24.36 -6.02 -1.10
N PRO A 25 24.85 -4.79 -1.38
CA PRO A 25 24.00 -3.61 -1.38
C PRO A 25 23.10 -3.58 -2.63
N TYR A 26 21.96 -2.89 -2.53
CA TYR A 26 20.94 -2.83 -3.58
C TYR A 26 21.42 -2.14 -4.86
N ASP A 27 22.36 -1.20 -4.74
CA ASP A 27 22.91 -0.36 -5.79
C ASP A 27 24.28 -0.83 -6.28
N ILE A 28 24.64 -2.09 -5.98
CA ILE A 28 25.93 -2.65 -6.38
C ILE A 28 26.15 -2.58 -7.89
N ASP A 29 25.13 -2.91 -8.70
CA ASP A 29 25.22 -2.90 -10.15
C ASP A 29 25.48 -1.49 -10.72
N GLU A 30 24.98 -0.44 -10.05
CA GLU A 30 25.16 0.94 -10.49
C GLU A 30 26.53 1.53 -10.11
N LYS A 31 27.07 1.10 -8.97
CA LYS A 31 28.19 1.79 -8.31
C LYS A 31 29.50 1.02 -8.25
N ILE A 32 29.50 -0.29 -8.51
CA ILE A 32 30.69 -1.14 -8.32
C ILE A 32 31.90 -0.69 -9.15
N ASP A 33 31.66 -0.07 -10.31
CA ASP A 33 32.69 0.44 -11.22
C ASP A 33 32.97 1.94 -11.03
N ASP A 34 32.22 2.63 -10.16
CA ASP A 34 32.44 4.05 -9.88
C ASP A 34 33.53 4.24 -8.83
N SER A 35 34.68 4.78 -9.27
CA SER A 35 35.84 5.09 -8.43
C SER A 35 35.59 6.04 -7.26
N ASN A 36 34.43 6.71 -7.20
CA ASN A 36 34.04 7.55 -6.06
C ASN A 36 33.44 6.75 -4.89
N PHE A 37 33.12 5.47 -5.10
CA PHE A 37 32.49 4.61 -4.12
C PHE A 37 33.38 3.43 -3.75
N ARG A 38 33.15 2.88 -2.55
CA ARG A 38 33.75 1.64 -2.09
C ARG A 38 32.76 0.78 -1.32
N LEU A 39 33.00 -0.53 -1.29
CA LEU A 39 32.27 -1.44 -0.42
C LEU A 39 32.79 -1.34 1.03
N SER A 40 31.89 -1.00 1.95
CA SER A 40 32.10 -1.10 3.39
C SER A 40 31.36 -2.31 3.94
N PHE A 41 31.92 -2.97 4.96
CA PHE A 41 31.36 -4.21 5.51
C PHE A 41 31.03 -4.06 7.00
N PHE A 42 29.82 -4.46 7.37
CA PHE A 42 29.32 -4.47 8.74
C PHE A 42 29.12 -5.92 9.19
N PRO A 43 30.08 -6.52 9.92
CA PRO A 43 30.02 -7.92 10.30
C PRO A 43 28.98 -8.16 11.40
N ILE A 44 28.20 -9.22 11.23
CA ILE A 44 27.29 -9.76 12.24
C ILE A 44 27.77 -11.17 12.59
N ILE A 45 28.24 -11.34 13.83
CA ILE A 45 28.69 -12.65 14.33
C ILE A 45 27.46 -13.46 14.74
N ARG A 46 27.29 -14.64 14.15
CA ARG A 46 26.21 -15.57 14.42
C ARG A 46 26.57 -16.51 15.58
N LYS A 47 25.56 -17.13 16.19
CA LYS A 47 25.75 -18.05 17.34
C LYS A 47 26.57 -19.30 17.00
N ASP A 48 26.50 -19.75 15.76
CA ASP A 48 27.28 -20.86 15.20
C ASP A 48 28.73 -20.48 14.87
N LYS A 49 29.15 -19.25 15.23
CA LYS A 49 30.43 -18.62 14.87
C LYS A 49 30.59 -18.30 13.38
N GLY A 50 29.53 -18.44 12.58
CA GLY A 50 29.49 -17.89 11.24
C GLY A 50 29.44 -16.36 11.24
N VAL A 51 29.76 -15.75 10.10
CA VAL A 51 29.79 -14.30 9.95
C VAL A 51 28.95 -13.90 8.74
N THR A 52 27.96 -13.03 8.95
CA THR A 52 27.27 -12.35 7.86
C THR A 52 27.84 -10.95 7.70
N LEU A 53 28.48 -10.68 6.57
CA LEU A 53 28.98 -9.37 6.18
C LEU A 53 27.87 -8.63 5.45
N ARG A 54 27.30 -7.59 6.07
CA ARG A 54 26.40 -6.68 5.35
C ARG A 54 27.23 -5.63 4.65
N ALA A 55 27.15 -5.58 3.32
CA ALA A 55 27.87 -4.58 2.55
C ALA A 55 27.01 -3.34 2.25
N LYS A 56 27.70 -2.22 2.10
CA LYS A 56 27.15 -0.92 1.71
C LYS A 56 28.10 -0.22 0.73
N MET A 57 27.54 0.52 -0.24
CA MET A 57 28.32 1.41 -1.10
C MET A 57 28.47 2.80 -0.45
N ASP A 58 29.66 3.10 0.06
CA ASP A 58 29.98 4.40 0.66
C ASP A 58 30.79 5.29 -0.30
N PRO A 59 30.52 6.61 -0.38
CA PRO A 59 31.44 7.55 -0.99
C PRO A 59 32.77 7.57 -0.24
N ILE A 60 33.89 7.53 -0.96
CA ILE A 60 35.24 7.42 -0.37
C ILE A 60 35.53 8.54 0.66
N GLY A 61 34.99 9.75 0.46
CA GLY A 61 35.20 10.91 1.35
C GLY A 61 34.34 10.95 2.62
N GLN A 62 33.36 10.07 2.80
CA GLN A 62 32.44 10.06 3.96
C GLN A 62 32.72 8.94 4.95
N VAL A 63 33.68 8.06 4.65
CA VAL A 63 33.94 6.93 5.53
C VAL A 63 34.75 7.40 6.73
N SER A 64 34.15 7.29 7.91
CA SER A 64 34.82 7.49 9.18
C SER A 64 36.10 6.63 9.24
N ASN A 65 37.20 7.20 9.73
CA ASN A 65 38.48 6.50 9.95
C ASN A 65 38.41 5.37 11.01
N ALA A 66 37.22 4.93 11.41
CA ALA A 66 37.07 3.66 12.11
C ALA A 66 37.57 2.54 11.19
N ARG A 67 38.67 1.89 11.60
CA ARG A 67 39.32 0.80 10.85
C ARG A 67 38.27 -0.22 10.40
N MET A 68 38.02 -0.27 9.10
CA MET A 68 37.20 -1.32 8.49
C MET A 68 38.09 -2.57 8.42
N PRO A 69 37.75 -3.69 9.07
CA PRO A 69 38.58 -4.89 9.09
C PRO A 69 38.63 -5.65 7.75
N TYR A 70 37.96 -5.13 6.71
CA TYR A 70 37.86 -5.76 5.40
C TYR A 70 38.15 -4.75 4.29
N ARG A 71 39.06 -5.12 3.40
CA ARG A 71 39.36 -4.45 2.13
C ARG A 71 38.79 -5.28 0.99
N CYS A 72 38.06 -4.68 0.06
CA CYS A 72 37.48 -5.40 -1.06
C CYS A 72 38.09 -4.98 -2.40
N TYR A 73 38.53 -5.95 -3.18
CA TYR A 73 38.92 -5.78 -4.57
C TYR A 73 37.86 -6.43 -5.47
N THR A 74 37.28 -5.63 -6.36
CA THR A 74 36.26 -6.04 -7.31
C THR A 74 36.89 -6.27 -8.69
N PHE A 75 36.50 -7.36 -9.35
CA PHE A 75 36.94 -7.73 -10.69
C PHE A 75 35.75 -8.11 -11.57
N ALA A 76 35.62 -7.48 -12.72
CA ALA A 76 34.67 -7.86 -13.77
C ALA A 76 35.38 -8.81 -14.74
N LEU A 77 34.87 -10.03 -14.86
CA LEU A 77 35.43 -11.04 -15.77
C LEU A 77 34.77 -10.95 -17.15
N ASN A 78 35.45 -11.48 -18.16
CA ASN A 78 34.90 -11.70 -19.48
C ASN A 78 33.70 -12.68 -19.42
N PRO A 79 32.71 -12.54 -20.32
CA PRO A 79 31.55 -13.41 -20.33
C PRO A 79 31.88 -14.90 -20.43
N VAL A 80 31.22 -15.72 -19.61
CA VAL A 80 31.39 -17.17 -19.55
C VAL A 80 30.13 -17.87 -20.01
N ARG A 81 30.28 -18.93 -20.82
CA ARG A 81 29.15 -19.75 -21.27
C ARG A 81 28.53 -20.54 -20.10
N HIS A 82 27.20 -20.55 -20.05
CA HIS A 82 26.45 -21.32 -19.05
C HIS A 82 26.75 -22.84 -19.11
N GLY A 83 26.72 -23.51 -17.94
CA GLY A 83 26.68 -24.98 -17.83
C GLY A 83 27.91 -25.68 -17.23
N ILE A 84 28.96 -24.95 -16.85
CA ILE A 84 30.16 -25.53 -16.24
C ILE A 84 30.09 -25.38 -14.71
N ILE A 85 29.95 -26.49 -13.99
CA ILE A 85 30.04 -26.54 -12.53
C ILE A 85 31.48 -26.93 -12.18
N GLU A 86 32.11 -26.18 -11.27
CA GLU A 86 33.46 -26.46 -10.79
C GLU A 86 33.52 -26.39 -9.26
N ASP A 87 34.47 -27.13 -8.68
CA ASP A 87 34.78 -27.04 -7.25
C ASP A 87 35.37 -25.67 -6.89
N HIS A 88 35.12 -25.24 -5.65
CA HIS A 88 35.67 -24.00 -5.09
C HIS A 88 37.21 -24.09 -4.98
N PRO A 89 37.95 -23.06 -5.45
CA PRO A 89 39.39 -23.00 -5.23
C PRO A 89 39.72 -22.82 -3.76
N SER A 90 40.80 -23.45 -3.32
CA SER A 90 41.29 -23.42 -1.93
C SER A 90 42.37 -22.34 -1.70
N ASN A 91 42.99 -21.85 -2.78
CA ASN A 91 44.06 -20.84 -2.74
C ASN A 91 44.01 -19.91 -3.97
N LEU A 92 44.75 -18.80 -3.91
CA LEU A 92 44.80 -17.81 -5.00
C LEU A 92 45.34 -18.39 -6.31
N GLY A 93 46.28 -19.34 -6.26
CA GLY A 93 46.83 -19.98 -7.46
C GLY A 93 45.78 -20.78 -8.22
N GLU A 94 45.00 -21.61 -7.52
CA GLU A 94 43.88 -22.36 -8.09
C GLU A 94 42.79 -21.44 -8.64
N LEU A 95 42.50 -20.33 -7.95
CA LEU A 95 41.55 -19.32 -8.43
C LEU A 95 42.02 -18.69 -9.74
N GLU A 96 43.29 -18.27 -9.81
CA GLU A 96 43.88 -17.68 -11.02
C GLU A 96 43.92 -18.70 -12.17
N ASP A 97 44.27 -19.97 -11.93
CA ASP A 97 44.29 -21.00 -12.97
C ASP A 97 42.89 -21.26 -13.56
N LYS A 98 41.86 -21.34 -12.70
CA LYS A 98 40.46 -21.54 -13.12
C LYS A 98 39.92 -20.37 -13.91
N ILE A 99 40.24 -19.14 -13.49
CA ILE A 99 39.84 -17.91 -14.19
C ILE A 99 40.65 -17.77 -15.51
N GLY A 100 41.94 -18.10 -15.49
CA GLY A 100 42.88 -18.13 -16.61
C GLY A 100 42.47 -19.07 -17.73
N ALA A 101 41.95 -20.26 -17.39
CA ALA A 101 41.38 -21.20 -18.35
C ALA A 101 40.23 -20.60 -19.19
N ARG A 102 39.67 -19.46 -18.77
CA ARG A 102 38.59 -18.72 -19.44
C ARG A 102 39.06 -17.38 -20.01
N GLY A 103 40.37 -17.20 -20.18
CA GLY A 103 40.96 -15.98 -20.77
C GLY A 103 40.86 -14.74 -19.88
N ASN A 104 40.79 -14.93 -18.57
CA ASN A 104 40.76 -13.86 -17.59
C ASN A 104 42.00 -13.92 -16.68
N THR A 105 42.39 -12.81 -16.07
CA THR A 105 43.44 -12.76 -15.03
C THR A 105 43.03 -11.73 -14.00
N ILE A 106 43.18 -12.05 -12.71
CA ILE A 106 42.87 -11.10 -11.64
C ILE A 106 44.13 -10.72 -10.85
N ILE A 107 45.14 -11.60 -10.81
CA ILE A 107 46.31 -11.36 -9.97
C ILE A 107 47.15 -10.17 -10.45
N ALA A 108 47.36 -10.02 -11.76
CA ALA A 108 48.14 -8.91 -12.31
C ALA A 108 47.50 -7.55 -11.97
N GLU A 109 46.18 -7.47 -12.07
CA GLU A 109 45.41 -6.27 -11.73
C GLU A 109 45.42 -6.02 -10.21
N LEU A 110 45.22 -7.06 -9.39
CA LEU A 110 45.29 -6.97 -7.93
C LEU A 110 46.63 -6.39 -7.49
N LEU A 111 47.75 -6.94 -7.99
CA LEU A 111 49.09 -6.48 -7.65
C LEU A 111 49.35 -5.04 -8.12
N SER A 112 48.82 -4.64 -9.28
CA SER A 112 48.90 -3.25 -9.74
C SER A 112 48.13 -2.29 -8.83
N ARG A 113 46.95 -2.68 -8.34
CA ARG A 113 46.16 -1.87 -7.38
C ARG A 113 46.87 -1.77 -6.04
N ILE A 114 47.41 -2.89 -5.52
CA ILE A 114 48.22 -2.92 -4.30
C ILE A 114 49.43 -1.98 -4.41
N LYS A 115 50.20 -2.05 -5.51
CA LYS A 115 51.33 -1.13 -5.76
C LYS A 115 50.89 0.33 -5.67
N LYS A 116 49.80 0.70 -6.37
CA LYS A 116 49.28 2.07 -6.42
C LYS A 116 48.83 2.58 -5.04
N GLU A 117 48.26 1.72 -4.20
CA GLU A 117 47.83 2.09 -2.85
C GLU A 117 49.00 2.36 -1.90
N VAL A 118 50.14 1.68 -2.10
CA VAL A 118 51.38 1.91 -1.34
C VAL A 118 52.23 3.04 -1.96
N ASP A 119 52.05 3.34 -3.25
CA ASP A 119 52.78 4.36 -3.99
C ASP A 119 52.37 5.78 -3.53
N GLY A 120 52.98 6.21 -2.43
CA GLY A 120 52.66 7.46 -1.73
C GLY A 120 53.39 7.61 -0.38
N GLY A 121 54.00 6.54 0.14
CA GLY A 121 54.80 6.56 1.37
C GLY A 121 55.07 5.16 1.92
N THR A 122 55.55 5.11 3.16
CA THR A 122 55.70 3.87 3.92
C THR A 122 54.42 3.55 4.69
N ILE A 123 53.96 2.30 4.61
CA ILE A 123 52.79 1.83 5.38
C ILE A 123 53.29 0.90 6.48
N HIS A 124 52.75 1.08 7.69
CA HIS A 124 52.95 0.13 8.79
C HIS A 124 51.93 -1.00 8.65
N ASP A 125 52.40 -2.23 8.82
CA ASP A 125 51.54 -3.41 8.76
C ASP A 125 50.53 -3.42 9.92
N ASP A 126 49.25 -3.48 9.60
CA ASP A 126 48.15 -3.61 10.56
C ASP A 126 47.58 -5.01 10.39
N HIS A 127 48.04 -5.95 11.21
CA HIS A 127 47.81 -7.39 11.06
C HIS A 127 46.33 -7.84 11.09
N ASP A 128 45.39 -6.93 11.37
CA ASP A 128 43.97 -7.24 11.51
C ASP A 128 43.14 -7.02 10.23
N GLU A 129 43.70 -6.45 9.15
CA GLU A 129 42.97 -6.23 7.90
C GLU A 129 42.89 -7.50 7.03
N LYS A 130 41.67 -7.88 6.63
CA LYS A 130 41.41 -9.01 5.73
C LYS A 130 41.03 -8.54 4.34
N VAL A 131 41.34 -9.35 3.32
CA VAL A 131 41.00 -9.03 1.92
C VAL A 131 39.82 -9.86 1.45
N ILE A 132 38.87 -9.22 0.76
CA ILE A 132 37.76 -9.84 0.04
C ILE A 132 37.99 -9.62 -1.46
N ILE A 133 37.99 -10.70 -2.22
CA ILE A 133 37.96 -10.64 -3.68
C ILE A 133 36.50 -10.87 -4.11
N LEU A 134 35.90 -9.91 -4.82
CA LEU A 134 34.55 -10.02 -5.38
C LEU A 134 34.63 -10.08 -6.91
N LEU A 135 34.17 -11.18 -7.47
CA LEU A 135 34.14 -11.44 -8.90
C LEU A 135 32.72 -11.23 -9.44
N SER A 136 32.60 -10.46 -10.51
CA SER A 136 31.39 -10.35 -11.32
C SER A 136 31.61 -11.13 -12.60
N ILE A 137 30.79 -12.16 -12.82
CA ILE A 137 30.92 -13.13 -13.92
C ILE A 137 29.70 -12.99 -14.82
N PRO A 138 29.80 -12.26 -15.95
CA PRO A 138 28.72 -12.20 -16.93
C PRO A 138 28.49 -13.59 -17.53
N ILE A 139 27.24 -14.05 -17.56
CA ILE A 139 26.85 -15.36 -18.08
C ILE A 139 26.13 -15.18 -19.41
N VAL A 140 26.60 -15.89 -20.44
CA VAL A 140 26.01 -15.90 -21.79
C VAL A 140 25.55 -17.31 -22.17
N ARG A 141 24.50 -17.41 -22.99
CA ARG A 141 23.99 -18.69 -23.50
C ARG A 141 24.84 -19.25 -24.64
N GLU A 142 25.21 -18.36 -25.56
CA GLU A 142 26.00 -18.65 -26.75
C GLU A 142 27.22 -17.73 -26.81
N GLU A 143 28.26 -18.18 -27.51
CA GLU A 143 29.50 -17.41 -27.66
C GLU A 143 29.22 -16.10 -28.42
N ASN A 144 29.60 -14.96 -27.85
CA ASN A 144 29.24 -13.61 -28.31
C ASN A 144 27.74 -13.25 -28.25
N GLY A 145 26.94 -13.97 -27.47
CA GLY A 145 25.55 -13.59 -27.18
C GLY A 145 25.43 -12.49 -26.11
N ASP A 146 24.22 -12.00 -25.90
CA ASP A 146 23.91 -11.04 -24.84
C ASP A 146 24.11 -11.66 -23.45
N VAL A 147 24.59 -10.85 -22.50
CA VAL A 147 24.72 -11.24 -21.09
C VAL A 147 23.33 -11.45 -20.51
N GLU A 148 23.00 -12.68 -20.14
CA GLU A 148 21.69 -13.02 -19.55
C GLU A 148 21.62 -12.68 -18.07
N ARG A 149 22.73 -12.80 -17.34
CA ARG A 149 22.85 -12.44 -15.92
C ARG A 149 24.30 -12.24 -15.51
N ILE A 150 24.52 -11.56 -14.40
CA ILE A 150 25.83 -11.47 -13.74
C ILE A 150 25.79 -12.37 -12.51
N ASP A 151 26.60 -13.44 -12.50
CA ASP A 151 26.82 -14.25 -11.31
C ASP A 151 27.93 -13.63 -10.46
N ARG A 152 27.78 -13.62 -9.14
CA ARG A 152 28.73 -13.02 -8.22
C ARG A 152 29.34 -14.10 -7.33
N LYS A 153 30.67 -14.09 -7.23
CA LYS A 153 31.44 -14.97 -6.34
C LYS A 153 32.36 -14.13 -5.48
N ALA A 154 32.43 -14.42 -4.19
CA ALA A 154 33.38 -13.75 -3.31
C ALA A 154 34.24 -14.74 -2.55
N PHE A 155 35.44 -14.30 -2.21
CA PHE A 155 36.43 -15.07 -1.46
C PHE A 155 37.07 -14.21 -0.38
N LEU A 156 37.16 -14.75 0.83
CA LEU A 156 37.97 -14.18 1.89
C LEU A 156 39.39 -14.70 1.77
N VAL A 157 40.36 -13.81 1.65
CA VAL A 157 41.79 -14.15 1.64
C VAL A 157 42.30 -14.17 3.08
N SER A 158 43.09 -15.19 3.42
CA SER A 158 43.64 -15.39 4.77
C SER A 158 44.69 -14.35 5.16
N GLU A 159 45.26 -13.64 4.18
CA GLU A 159 46.33 -12.65 4.37
C GLU A 159 45.89 -11.22 3.98
N SER A 160 46.54 -10.23 4.60
CA SER A 160 46.36 -8.81 4.28
C SER A 160 46.86 -8.48 2.86
N PHE A 161 46.40 -7.36 2.28
CA PHE A 161 46.85 -6.93 0.95
C PHE A 161 48.37 -6.64 0.89
N LEU A 162 48.96 -6.20 1.99
CA LEU A 162 50.41 -5.96 2.09
C LEU A 162 51.18 -7.29 1.99
N HIS A 163 50.72 -8.32 2.69
CA HIS A 163 51.33 -9.65 2.66
C HIS A 163 51.20 -10.33 1.29
N ILE A 164 50.05 -10.16 0.62
CA ILE A 164 49.88 -10.59 -0.78
C ILE A 164 50.95 -9.92 -1.66
N GLY A 165 51.17 -8.61 -1.50
CA GLY A 165 52.18 -7.86 -2.23
C GLY A 165 53.62 -8.30 -1.94
N LEU A 166 53.94 -8.63 -0.68
CA LEU A 166 55.25 -9.14 -0.27
C LEU A 166 55.52 -10.53 -0.87
N LYS A 167 54.55 -11.44 -0.77
CA LYS A 167 54.66 -12.79 -1.35
C LYS A 167 54.69 -12.81 -2.87
N ALA A 168 54.12 -11.80 -3.54
CA ALA A 168 54.27 -11.61 -4.97
C ALA A 168 55.58 -10.91 -5.38
N GLY A 169 56.38 -10.45 -4.41
CA GLY A 169 57.64 -9.74 -4.66
C GLY A 169 57.46 -8.31 -5.18
N VAL A 170 56.28 -7.72 -5.02
CA VAL A 170 55.97 -6.34 -5.48
C VAL A 170 56.16 -5.28 -4.40
N LEU A 171 56.14 -5.70 -3.13
CA LEU A 171 56.46 -4.89 -1.97
C LEU A 171 57.73 -5.43 -1.30
N ASP A 172 58.39 -4.59 -0.48
CA ASP A 172 59.53 -4.97 0.34
C ASP A 172 59.41 -4.32 1.74
N ILE A 173 60.13 -4.87 2.73
CA ILE A 173 60.14 -4.39 4.11
C ILE A 173 61.51 -3.83 4.46
N LEU A 174 61.55 -2.61 5.00
CA LEU A 174 62.75 -2.03 5.62
C LEU A 174 62.35 -1.36 6.94
N ASP A 175 63.02 -1.71 8.04
CA ASP A 175 62.78 -1.12 9.37
C ASP A 175 61.29 -1.07 9.75
N GLN A 176 60.58 -2.20 9.57
CA GLN A 176 59.13 -2.38 9.83
C GLN A 176 58.18 -1.56 8.94
N ASN A 177 58.71 -0.86 7.94
CA ASN A 177 57.94 -0.13 6.95
C ASN A 177 57.85 -0.90 5.63
N ILE A 178 56.65 -1.00 5.09
CA ILE A 178 56.38 -1.64 3.80
C ILE A 178 56.35 -0.57 2.70
N PHE A 179 57.06 -0.81 1.61
CA PHE A 179 57.14 0.09 0.45
C PHE A 179 57.12 -0.69 -0.87
N VAL A 180 56.83 0.00 -1.97
CA VAL A 180 56.85 -0.59 -3.31
C VAL A 180 58.30 -0.94 -3.70
N LYS A 181 58.54 -2.21 -4.03
CA LYS A 181 59.87 -2.67 -4.47
C LYS A 181 60.22 -2.01 -5.81
N ARG A 182 61.36 -1.32 -5.86
CA ARG A 182 61.89 -0.68 -7.07
C ARG A 182 63.16 -1.39 -7.48
N ASP A 183 63.05 -2.26 -8.48
CA ASP A 183 64.22 -2.95 -9.02
C ASP A 183 65.07 -2.00 -9.86
N LEU A 184 66.39 -2.02 -9.64
CA LEU A 184 67.38 -1.23 -10.39
C LEU A 184 67.82 -1.92 -11.70
N GLY A 185 67.06 -2.92 -12.18
CA GLY A 185 67.34 -3.72 -13.38
C GLY A 185 66.09 -4.08 -14.20
N ASN A 186 66.28 -4.45 -15.47
CA ASN A 186 65.19 -4.65 -16.46
C ASN A 186 64.39 -5.96 -16.34
N THR A 187 64.59 -6.76 -15.28
CA THR A 187 63.85 -8.01 -15.06
C THR A 187 63.16 -7.95 -13.70
N GLN A 188 61.84 -7.81 -13.73
CA GLN A 188 60.98 -7.84 -12.56
C GLN A 188 60.57 -9.30 -12.32
N ASP A 189 61.32 -10.01 -11.47
CA ASP A 189 60.98 -11.38 -11.08
C ASP A 189 59.88 -11.34 -10.01
N TYR A 190 58.64 -11.58 -10.43
CA TYR A 190 57.53 -11.83 -9.50
C TYR A 190 57.77 -13.16 -8.79
N SER A 191 57.56 -13.19 -7.47
CA SER A 191 57.50 -14.47 -6.74
C SER A 191 56.13 -15.11 -6.98
N GLU A 192 56.08 -16.44 -6.98
CA GLU A 192 54.85 -17.23 -7.06
C GLU A 192 54.37 -17.70 -5.68
N ASP A 193 54.98 -17.24 -4.58
CA ASP A 193 54.60 -17.62 -3.21
C ASP A 193 53.17 -17.19 -2.86
N TRP A 194 52.61 -16.20 -3.57
CA TRP A 194 51.22 -15.78 -3.42
C TRP A 194 50.23 -16.88 -3.82
N ARG A 195 50.63 -17.82 -4.70
CA ARG A 195 49.74 -18.88 -5.20
C ARG A 195 49.24 -19.77 -4.07
N SER A 196 50.03 -19.97 -3.01
CA SER A 196 49.65 -20.81 -1.88
C SER A 196 48.83 -20.10 -0.80
N ILE A 197 48.48 -18.82 -0.99
CA ILE A 197 47.65 -18.07 -0.04
C ILE A 197 46.24 -18.66 -0.04
N GLU A 198 45.82 -19.16 1.12
CA GLU A 198 44.50 -19.77 1.30
C GLU A 198 43.36 -18.77 1.10
N ILE A 199 42.30 -19.22 0.46
CA ILE A 199 41.05 -18.46 0.30
C ILE A 199 39.86 -19.30 0.77
N LEU A 200 38.86 -18.63 1.33
CA LEU A 200 37.61 -19.24 1.75
C LEU A 200 36.47 -18.68 0.90
N PRO A 201 35.59 -19.52 0.32
CA PRO A 201 34.42 -19.03 -0.41
C PRO A 201 33.51 -18.24 0.52
N ILE A 202 32.82 -17.24 -0.01
CA ILE A 202 31.79 -16.47 0.69
C ILE A 202 30.47 -16.66 -0.07
N ASP A 203 29.42 -17.04 0.67
CA ASP A 203 28.09 -17.20 0.10
C ASP A 203 27.46 -15.83 -0.17
N ILE A 204 27.12 -15.57 -1.43
CA ILE A 204 26.53 -14.29 -1.85
C ILE A 204 25.02 -14.30 -1.61
N ILE A 205 24.54 -13.33 -0.85
CA ILE A 205 23.12 -13.07 -0.63
C ILE A 205 22.75 -11.81 -1.42
N GLN A 206 21.80 -11.95 -2.33
CA GLN A 206 21.30 -10.84 -3.15
C GLN A 206 20.55 -9.80 -2.28
N PRO A 207 20.58 -8.52 -2.66
CA PRO A 207 19.89 -7.47 -1.92
C PRO A 207 18.37 -7.66 -1.95
N PHE A 208 17.71 -7.19 -0.89
CA PHE A 208 16.25 -7.10 -0.87
C PHE A 208 15.79 -5.89 -1.68
N THR A 209 15.35 -6.11 -2.93
CA THR A 209 14.81 -5.07 -3.82
C THR A 209 13.29 -5.11 -3.86
N ARG A 210 12.65 -4.09 -4.44
CA ARG A 210 11.19 -4.09 -4.67
C ARG A 210 10.76 -5.24 -5.59
N GLU A 211 11.57 -5.58 -6.59
CA GLU A 211 11.35 -6.69 -7.51
C GLU A 211 11.38 -8.02 -6.77
N LEU A 212 12.38 -8.23 -5.90
CA LEU A 212 12.47 -9.43 -5.08
C LEU A 212 11.30 -9.50 -4.09
N ALA A 213 10.94 -8.38 -3.45
CA ALA A 213 9.81 -8.30 -2.54
C ALA A 213 8.50 -8.73 -3.21
N ARG A 214 8.24 -8.26 -4.44
CA ARG A 214 7.09 -8.66 -5.25
C ARG A 214 7.13 -10.15 -5.56
N TYR A 215 8.24 -10.63 -6.11
CA TYR A 215 8.40 -12.04 -6.46
C TYR A 215 8.19 -12.96 -5.24
N SER A 216 8.82 -12.66 -4.10
CA SER A 216 8.66 -13.40 -2.85
C SER A 216 7.26 -13.32 -2.26
N SER A 217 6.48 -12.29 -2.63
CA SER A 217 5.08 -12.12 -2.22
C SER A 217 4.08 -12.69 -3.23
N GLY A 218 4.56 -13.35 -4.30
CA GLY A 218 3.71 -13.89 -5.36
C GLY A 218 3.06 -12.80 -6.24
N LEU A 219 3.71 -11.64 -6.36
CA LEU A 219 3.27 -10.51 -7.15
C LEU A 219 4.16 -10.33 -8.38
N ILE A 220 3.56 -9.87 -9.48
CA ILE A 220 4.27 -9.56 -10.73
C ILE A 220 4.19 -8.05 -11.00
N ASP A 221 2.99 -7.49 -10.87
CA ASP A 221 2.73 -6.08 -11.12
C ASP A 221 3.34 -5.15 -10.06
N ALA A 222 3.87 -4.01 -10.52
CA ALA A 222 4.54 -3.03 -9.66
C ALA A 222 3.56 -2.23 -8.80
N GLY A 223 2.27 -2.18 -9.16
CA GLY A 223 1.24 -1.37 -8.54
C GLY A 223 1.22 0.08 -9.05
N PRO A 224 0.18 0.84 -8.68
CA PRO A 224 -0.02 2.20 -9.14
C PRO A 224 0.90 3.21 -8.43
N ASN A 225 1.02 4.41 -9.00
CA ASN A 225 1.40 5.60 -8.26
C ASN A 225 0.17 6.18 -7.56
N ALA A 226 0.01 5.92 -6.26
CA ALA A 226 -1.21 6.17 -5.52
C ALA A 226 -1.02 7.06 -4.30
N VAL A 227 -2.10 7.67 -3.86
CA VAL A 227 -2.16 8.40 -2.58
C VAL A 227 -2.95 7.58 -1.56
N MET A 228 -2.38 7.37 -0.37
CA MET A 228 -3.09 6.80 0.78
C MET A 228 -3.46 7.92 1.76
N LEU A 229 -4.72 7.96 2.14
CA LEU A 229 -5.26 8.95 3.07
C LEU A 229 -5.63 8.28 4.39
N GLY A 230 -5.05 8.78 5.47
CA GLY A 230 -5.23 8.18 6.79
C GLY A 230 -4.31 6.97 6.99
N VAL A 231 -3.39 7.09 7.94
CA VAL A 231 -2.54 6.00 8.43
C VAL A 231 -2.86 5.71 9.89
N GLY A 232 -4.16 5.49 10.16
CA GLY A 232 -4.61 4.93 11.43
C GLY A 232 -4.23 3.45 11.59
N SER A 233 -4.99 2.71 12.39
CA SER A 233 -4.74 1.28 12.61
C SER A 233 -4.82 0.46 11.31
N LEU A 234 -5.90 0.65 10.53
CA LEU A 234 -6.06 -0.04 9.24
C LEU A 234 -5.05 0.47 8.20
N GLY A 235 -4.91 1.80 8.05
CA GLY A 235 -4.01 2.40 7.05
C GLY A 235 -2.54 2.01 7.26
N SER A 236 -2.04 2.04 8.50
CA SER A 236 -0.67 1.60 8.81
C SER A 236 -0.44 0.11 8.54
N ALA A 237 -1.44 -0.75 8.82
CA ALA A 237 -1.38 -2.17 8.50
C ALA A 237 -1.37 -2.43 6.98
N LEU A 238 -2.23 -1.75 6.21
CA LEU A 238 -2.27 -1.81 4.75
C LEU A 238 -0.94 -1.36 4.14
N PHE A 239 -0.41 -0.22 4.60
CA PHE A 239 0.87 0.30 4.12
C PHE A 239 2.01 -0.68 4.42
N ASN A 240 2.07 -1.27 5.62
CA ASN A 240 3.08 -2.26 5.95
C ASN A 240 2.99 -3.51 5.07
N LEU A 241 1.78 -3.98 4.71
CA LEU A 241 1.60 -5.09 3.76
C LEU A 241 2.16 -4.74 2.37
N TRP A 242 1.77 -3.59 1.83
CA TRP A 242 2.15 -3.19 0.47
C TRP A 242 3.62 -2.79 0.33
N SER A 243 4.17 -2.10 1.34
CA SER A 243 5.59 -1.79 1.39
C SER A 243 6.41 -3.08 1.45
N ARG A 244 6.09 -4.04 2.33
CA ARG A 244 6.80 -5.34 2.38
C ARG A 244 6.68 -6.17 1.12
N SER A 245 5.57 -6.06 0.41
CA SER A 245 5.37 -6.76 -0.86
C SER A 245 5.95 -6.02 -2.06
N GLY A 246 6.52 -4.82 -1.89
CA GLY A 246 7.02 -3.99 -2.99
C GLY A 246 5.93 -3.55 -3.98
N TRP A 247 4.66 -3.46 -3.55
CA TRP A 247 3.51 -3.09 -4.38
C TRP A 247 3.13 -1.62 -4.18
N GLY A 248 3.04 -0.89 -5.30
CA GLY A 248 2.69 0.51 -5.38
C GLY A 248 3.83 1.47 -5.03
N THR A 249 3.69 2.69 -5.53
CA THR A 249 4.44 3.87 -5.09
C THR A 249 3.46 4.79 -4.39
N TRP A 250 3.79 5.25 -3.18
CA TRP A 250 2.81 5.87 -2.30
C TRP A 250 3.19 7.30 -1.94
N THR A 251 2.20 8.18 -1.96
CA THR A 251 2.21 9.41 -1.17
C THR A 251 1.21 9.27 -0.03
N ILE A 252 1.63 9.52 1.21
CA ILE A 252 0.78 9.34 2.39
C ILE A 252 0.38 10.70 2.97
N ILE A 253 -0.90 10.89 3.24
CA ILE A 253 -1.42 12.11 3.87
C ILE A 253 -2.21 11.74 5.13
N ASP A 254 -1.77 12.25 6.28
CA ASP A 254 -2.48 12.15 7.56
C ASP A 254 -2.07 13.32 8.47
N PRO A 255 -3.03 14.06 9.07
CA PRO A 255 -2.72 15.25 9.87
C PRO A 255 -2.39 14.93 11.33
N ASP A 256 -2.55 13.68 11.77
CA ASP A 256 -2.54 13.30 13.18
C ASP A 256 -1.18 12.72 13.62
N HIS A 257 -0.99 12.61 14.93
CA HIS A 257 0.23 12.11 15.57
C HIS A 257 0.00 10.81 16.33
N ILE A 258 1.08 10.10 16.64
CA ILE A 258 1.04 8.86 17.41
C ILE A 258 0.79 9.19 18.88
N LYS A 259 -0.38 8.78 19.40
CA LYS A 259 -0.69 8.77 20.84
C LYS A 259 -0.40 7.39 21.44
N PRO A 260 -0.09 7.26 22.76
CA PRO A 260 0.26 5.98 23.38
C PRO A 260 -0.76 4.86 23.16
N HIS A 261 -2.06 5.17 23.17
CA HIS A 261 -3.11 4.18 22.94
C HIS A 261 -3.13 3.64 21.49
N ASN A 262 -2.56 4.37 20.52
CA ASN A 262 -2.46 3.88 19.14
C ASN A 262 -1.51 2.69 19.03
N LEU A 263 -0.49 2.61 19.90
CA LEU A 263 0.53 1.54 19.87
C LEU A 263 -0.06 0.13 20.04
N ALA A 264 -1.28 0.01 20.57
CA ALA A 264 -1.97 -1.27 20.68
C ALA A 264 -2.32 -1.89 19.30
N ARG A 265 -2.43 -1.08 18.25
CA ARG A 265 -2.96 -1.52 16.94
C ARG A 265 -2.47 -0.75 15.71
N HIS A 266 -1.70 0.31 15.89
CA HIS A 266 -0.93 0.95 14.82
C HIS A 266 0.45 0.29 14.76
N THR A 267 1.06 0.21 13.58
CA THR A 267 2.37 -0.44 13.40
C THR A 267 3.56 0.30 14.03
N ALA A 268 3.34 1.45 14.67
CA ALA A 268 4.40 2.32 15.16
C ALA A 268 4.96 1.79 16.49
N PHE A 269 6.19 2.18 16.80
CA PHE A 269 6.87 1.81 18.03
C PHE A 269 6.77 2.90 19.10
N ALA A 270 7.00 2.53 20.35
CA ALA A 270 6.95 3.46 21.49
C ALA A 270 7.91 4.66 21.33
N SER A 271 9.04 4.48 20.66
CA SER A 271 10.01 5.54 20.35
C SER A 271 9.47 6.61 19.40
N GLN A 272 8.34 6.36 18.74
CA GLN A 272 7.71 7.26 17.76
C GLN A 272 6.49 7.98 18.35
N ALA A 273 6.16 7.78 19.63
CA ALA A 273 5.08 8.49 20.29
C ALA A 273 5.31 10.01 20.22
N GLY A 274 4.28 10.76 19.82
CA GLY A 274 4.34 12.21 19.60
C GLY A 274 4.77 12.66 18.19
N GLN A 275 5.32 11.77 17.36
CA GLN A 275 5.60 12.08 15.95
C GLN A 275 4.29 12.08 15.14
N TYR A 276 4.24 12.83 14.02
CA TYR A 276 3.17 12.65 13.05
C TYR A 276 3.14 11.20 12.58
N LYS A 277 1.93 10.64 12.38
CA LYS A 277 1.76 9.25 11.93
C LYS A 277 2.52 9.01 10.62
N VAL A 278 2.45 9.98 9.70
CA VAL A 278 3.17 9.91 8.41
C VAL A 278 4.69 9.85 8.58
N ASP A 279 5.27 10.55 9.55
CA ASP A 279 6.71 10.52 9.82
C ASP A 279 7.14 9.19 10.47
N ALA A 280 6.30 8.64 11.34
CA ALA A 280 6.51 7.32 11.93
C ALA A 280 6.53 6.24 10.84
N ILE A 281 5.57 6.30 9.90
CA ILE A 281 5.53 5.40 8.74
C ILE A 281 6.74 5.59 7.83
N ARG A 282 7.13 6.84 7.52
CA ARG A 282 8.34 7.13 6.72
C ARG A 282 9.58 6.47 7.32
N SER A 283 9.73 6.55 8.64
CA SER A 283 10.86 5.95 9.36
C SER A 283 10.84 4.43 9.30
N MET A 284 9.66 3.81 9.37
CA MET A 284 9.50 2.36 9.24
C MET A 284 9.78 1.86 7.81
N ASP A 285 9.31 2.60 6.80
CA ASP A 285 9.58 2.32 5.39
C ASP A 285 11.08 2.41 5.10
N ALA A 286 11.73 3.47 5.58
CA ALA A 286 13.19 3.63 5.49
C ALA A 286 13.94 2.50 6.22
N ALA A 287 13.43 1.99 7.35
CA ALA A 287 14.03 0.86 8.04
C ALA A 287 13.89 -0.46 7.28
N LEU A 288 12.82 -0.64 6.50
CA LEU A 288 12.62 -1.81 5.64
C LEU A 288 13.56 -1.78 4.43
N TRP A 289 13.62 -0.64 3.74
CA TRP A 289 14.35 -0.50 2.48
C TRP A 289 15.82 -0.09 2.66
N GLY A 290 16.20 0.38 3.85
CA GLY A 290 17.52 0.87 4.16
C GLY A 290 17.85 2.11 3.33
N GLU A 291 18.96 2.07 2.62
CA GLU A 291 19.47 3.21 1.84
C GLU A 291 18.96 3.25 0.41
N GLN A 292 18.02 2.39 0.05
CA GLN A 292 17.34 2.44 -1.24
C GLN A 292 16.80 3.85 -1.49
N LYS A 293 17.24 4.45 -2.61
CA LYS A 293 16.91 5.81 -3.03
C LYS A 293 15.40 5.96 -3.24
N GLN A 294 14.67 6.21 -2.16
CA GLN A 294 13.67 7.25 -1.96
C GLN A 294 12.72 6.82 -0.82
N PRO A 295 12.75 7.51 0.35
CA PRO A 295 11.74 7.28 1.36
C PRO A 295 10.37 7.67 0.80
N VAL A 296 9.33 6.99 1.26
CA VAL A 296 7.93 7.31 0.90
C VAL A 296 7.63 8.81 1.09
N LYS A 297 6.97 9.42 0.10
CA LYS A 297 6.51 10.81 0.20
C LYS A 297 5.37 10.89 1.20
N THR A 298 5.40 11.88 2.06
CA THR A 298 4.58 11.92 3.27
C THR A 298 4.27 13.37 3.58
N ILE A 299 2.98 13.68 3.80
CA ILE A 299 2.45 15.02 4.03
C ILE A 299 1.68 15.00 5.36
N ALA A 300 2.14 15.76 6.34
CA ALA A 300 1.49 15.92 7.64
C ALA A 300 0.33 16.94 7.55
N GLY A 301 -0.69 16.62 6.76
CA GLY A 301 -1.78 17.52 6.40
C GLY A 301 -3.13 16.81 6.26
N SER A 302 -4.19 17.57 6.01
CA SER A 302 -5.53 17.02 5.79
C SER A 302 -5.85 17.02 4.30
N ALA A 303 -6.32 15.89 3.78
CA ALA A 303 -6.78 15.78 2.39
C ALA A 303 -8.07 16.55 2.09
N LEU A 304 -8.72 17.14 3.10
CA LEU A 304 -9.85 18.06 2.94
C LEU A 304 -9.39 19.48 2.58
N LEU A 305 -8.11 19.82 2.83
CA LEU A 305 -7.55 21.15 2.56
C LEU A 305 -6.98 21.21 1.14
N PHE A 306 -7.86 21.16 0.13
CA PHE A 306 -7.46 21.23 -1.29
C PHE A 306 -6.80 22.55 -1.70
N GLU A 307 -6.89 23.59 -0.88
CA GLU A 307 -6.23 24.89 -1.10
C GLU A 307 -4.72 24.83 -0.80
N ASP A 308 -4.26 23.79 -0.09
CA ASP A 308 -2.84 23.54 0.13
C ASP A 308 -2.22 22.98 -1.16
N ASN A 309 -1.26 23.72 -1.73
CA ASN A 309 -0.60 23.37 -2.99
C ASN A 309 0.09 22.00 -2.94
N GLU A 310 0.64 21.59 -1.80
CA GLU A 310 1.32 20.29 -1.67
C GLU A 310 0.30 19.15 -1.68
N VAL A 311 -0.84 19.34 -1.00
CA VAL A 311 -1.95 18.39 -0.96
C VAL A 311 -2.63 18.30 -2.32
N GLU A 312 -2.96 19.42 -2.97
CA GLU A 312 -3.57 19.44 -4.31
C GLU A 312 -2.67 18.72 -5.32
N ALA A 313 -1.37 19.05 -5.33
CA ALA A 313 -0.42 18.43 -6.25
C ALA A 313 -0.29 16.92 -6.01
N ALA A 314 -0.25 16.47 -4.75
CA ALA A 314 -0.21 15.03 -4.43
C ALA A 314 -1.47 14.31 -4.92
N LEU A 315 -2.65 14.86 -4.65
CA LEU A 315 -3.93 14.22 -5.00
C LEU A 315 -4.19 14.21 -6.51
N THR A 316 -3.86 15.28 -7.22
CA THR A 316 -4.12 15.41 -8.67
C THR A 316 -3.10 14.69 -9.56
N SER A 317 -1.88 14.45 -9.05
CA SER A 317 -0.84 13.69 -9.80
C SER A 317 -0.92 12.17 -9.64
N ALA A 318 -1.79 11.68 -8.75
CA ALA A 318 -1.95 10.26 -8.48
C ALA A 318 -2.80 9.56 -9.56
N GLU A 319 -2.56 8.27 -9.76
CA GLU A 319 -3.38 7.40 -10.61
C GLU A 319 -4.61 6.87 -9.85
N LEU A 320 -4.49 6.76 -8.53
CA LEU A 320 -5.48 6.17 -7.64
C LEU A 320 -5.41 6.80 -6.25
N ILE A 321 -6.55 7.01 -5.61
CA ILE A 321 -6.64 7.43 -4.21
C ILE A 321 -7.25 6.30 -3.37
N ILE A 322 -6.55 5.92 -2.30
CA ILE A 322 -7.05 5.00 -1.28
C ILE A 322 -7.40 5.80 -0.03
N ASP A 323 -8.69 5.94 0.24
CA ASP A 323 -9.21 6.54 1.46
C ASP A 323 -9.34 5.49 2.57
N VAL A 324 -8.58 5.69 3.63
CA VAL A 324 -8.61 4.91 4.88
C VAL A 324 -8.77 5.86 6.08
N THR A 325 -9.29 7.07 5.85
CA THR A 325 -9.45 8.10 6.89
C THR A 325 -10.51 7.73 7.91
N THR A 326 -11.45 6.85 7.54
CA THR A 326 -12.64 6.46 8.32
C THR A 326 -13.59 7.64 8.62
N THR A 327 -13.47 8.73 7.86
CA THR A 327 -14.34 9.91 7.98
C THR A 327 -15.43 9.90 6.89
N LEU A 328 -16.58 10.50 7.18
CA LEU A 328 -17.63 10.71 6.16
C LEU A 328 -17.32 11.90 5.24
N ASP A 329 -16.51 12.85 5.71
CA ASP A 329 -16.25 14.09 5.00
C ASP A 329 -15.44 13.86 3.72
N TYR A 330 -14.39 13.04 3.78
CA TYR A 330 -13.48 12.87 2.64
C TYR A 330 -14.15 12.20 1.43
N PRO A 331 -14.86 11.07 1.53
CA PRO A 331 -15.59 10.49 0.40
C PRO A 331 -16.52 11.50 -0.29
N ARG A 332 -17.17 12.37 0.49
CA ARG A 332 -18.10 13.40 0.00
C ARG A 332 -17.41 14.53 -0.74
N GLU A 333 -16.31 15.04 -0.19
CA GLU A 333 -15.46 16.02 -0.88
C GLU A 333 -14.83 15.42 -2.14
N HIS A 334 -14.32 14.20 -2.06
CA HIS A 334 -13.70 13.49 -3.18
C HIS A 334 -14.67 13.28 -4.35
N GLY A 335 -15.87 12.80 -4.06
CA GLY A 335 -16.89 12.53 -5.07
C GLY A 335 -17.39 13.80 -5.76
N SER A 336 -17.37 14.94 -5.06
CA SER A 336 -17.73 16.25 -5.63
C SER A 336 -16.60 16.93 -6.40
N ASN A 337 -15.37 16.42 -6.30
CA ASN A 337 -14.20 17.01 -6.97
C ASN A 337 -13.84 16.25 -8.26
N ALA A 338 -14.18 16.87 -9.40
CA ALA A 338 -13.93 16.31 -10.72
C ALA A 338 -12.45 16.22 -11.12
N LYS A 339 -11.54 16.97 -10.45
CA LYS A 339 -10.11 16.96 -10.76
C LYS A 339 -9.36 15.72 -10.25
N LEU A 340 -9.96 14.98 -9.32
CA LEU A 340 -9.30 13.85 -8.66
C LEU A 340 -9.30 12.59 -9.53
N PRO A 341 -8.33 11.68 -9.36
CA PRO A 341 -8.38 10.35 -9.95
C PRO A 341 -9.42 9.47 -9.25
N ARG A 342 -9.54 8.23 -9.73
CA ARG A 342 -10.42 7.20 -9.16
C ARG A 342 -10.18 7.04 -7.65
N GLY A 343 -11.28 6.99 -6.88
CA GLY A 343 -11.25 6.75 -5.44
C GLY A 343 -11.66 5.33 -5.04
N ILE A 344 -10.97 4.78 -4.03
CA ILE A 344 -11.38 3.59 -3.28
C ILE A 344 -11.42 3.96 -1.80
N SER A 345 -12.58 3.89 -1.16
CA SER A 345 -12.72 4.09 0.29
C SER A 345 -12.87 2.73 0.98
N VAL A 346 -12.11 2.54 2.06
CA VAL A 346 -12.16 1.33 2.89
C VAL A 346 -12.17 1.69 4.37
N PHE A 347 -12.94 0.95 5.15
CA PHE A 347 -13.01 1.15 6.59
C PHE A 347 -13.38 -0.12 7.33
N LEU A 348 -13.09 -0.13 8.64
CA LEU A 348 -13.62 -1.11 9.57
C LEU A 348 -14.89 -0.55 10.20
N THR A 349 -15.87 -1.39 10.47
CA THR A 349 -17.04 -0.97 11.24
C THR A 349 -16.68 -0.67 12.69
N PRO A 350 -17.53 0.04 13.46
CA PRO A 350 -17.20 0.45 14.83
C PRO A 350 -16.82 -0.70 15.77
N SER A 351 -17.43 -1.87 15.58
CA SER A 351 -17.11 -3.09 16.34
C SER A 351 -15.77 -3.74 15.95
N GLY A 352 -15.20 -3.36 14.80
CA GLY A 352 -14.02 -3.96 14.19
C GLY A 352 -14.26 -5.33 13.55
N ARG A 353 -15.49 -5.85 13.59
CA ARG A 353 -15.82 -7.20 13.08
C ARG A 353 -16.01 -7.23 11.58
N ASP A 354 -16.41 -6.12 10.98
CA ASP A 354 -16.70 -6.08 9.54
C ASP A 354 -15.78 -5.05 8.86
N SER A 355 -15.53 -5.26 7.58
CA SER A 355 -14.86 -4.29 6.73
C SER A 355 -15.63 -4.04 5.45
N VAL A 356 -15.49 -2.82 4.93
CA VAL A 356 -16.19 -2.34 3.75
C VAL A 356 -15.19 -1.82 2.75
N LEU A 357 -15.47 -2.05 1.47
CA LEU A 357 -14.79 -1.43 0.33
C LEU A 357 -15.84 -0.85 -0.61
N MET A 358 -15.72 0.45 -0.87
CA MET A 358 -16.45 1.18 -1.90
C MET A 358 -15.45 1.69 -2.93
N ALA A 359 -15.64 1.35 -4.20
CA ALA A 359 -14.76 1.76 -5.29
C ALA A 359 -15.56 2.44 -6.39
N GLU A 360 -15.08 3.60 -6.84
CA GLU A 360 -15.55 4.22 -8.08
C GLU A 360 -15.18 3.32 -9.28
N ASP A 361 -15.87 3.50 -10.40
CA ASP A 361 -15.46 2.93 -11.68
C ASP A 361 -14.26 3.72 -12.24
N GLN A 362 -13.59 3.15 -13.25
CA GLN A 362 -12.40 3.76 -13.86
C GLN A 362 -12.67 5.14 -14.46
N ASN A 363 -13.88 5.38 -15.00
CA ASN A 363 -14.26 6.65 -15.60
C ASN A 363 -14.84 7.64 -14.57
N ARG A 364 -14.99 7.21 -13.31
CA ARG A 364 -15.66 7.97 -12.24
C ARG A 364 -17.06 8.43 -12.66
N GLU A 365 -17.82 7.60 -13.37
CA GLU A 365 -19.26 7.83 -13.58
C GLU A 365 -20.05 7.64 -12.27
N TYR A 366 -19.55 6.76 -11.40
CA TYR A 366 -20.05 6.47 -10.06
C TYR A 366 -19.10 7.07 -9.03
N ARG A 367 -19.49 8.16 -8.38
CA ARG A 367 -18.64 8.85 -7.40
C ARG A 367 -18.79 8.23 -6.01
N LEU A 368 -17.75 8.31 -5.17
CA LEU A 368 -17.78 7.73 -3.82
C LEU A 368 -19.00 8.20 -2.99
N ASP A 369 -19.37 9.48 -3.10
CA ASP A 369 -20.51 10.07 -2.39
C ASP A 369 -21.87 9.56 -2.89
N GLU A 370 -21.92 9.07 -4.12
CA GLU A 370 -23.12 8.52 -4.76
C GLU A 370 -23.22 6.99 -4.58
N ILE A 371 -22.11 6.34 -4.26
CA ILE A 371 -22.04 4.92 -3.88
C ILE A 371 -22.47 4.73 -2.41
N GLU A 372 -22.11 5.66 -1.52
CA GLU A 372 -22.48 5.63 -0.10
C GLU A 372 -23.98 5.40 0.18
N PRO A 373 -24.96 6.10 -0.44
CA PRO A 373 -26.38 5.84 -0.19
C PRO A 373 -26.81 4.43 -0.62
N GLN A 374 -26.20 3.87 -1.68
CA GLN A 374 -26.47 2.50 -2.11
C GLN A 374 -25.90 1.46 -1.14
N TYR A 375 -24.75 1.75 -0.52
CA TYR A 375 -24.21 0.93 0.57
C TYR A 375 -25.17 0.92 1.78
N TYR A 376 -25.70 2.07 2.20
CA TYR A 376 -26.71 2.10 3.26
C TYR A 376 -27.98 1.34 2.88
N ARG A 377 -28.45 1.45 1.64
CA ARG A 377 -29.58 0.67 1.13
C ARG A 377 -29.31 -0.84 1.21
N HIS A 378 -28.09 -1.26 0.90
CA HIS A 378 -27.67 -2.66 1.03
C HIS A 378 -27.70 -3.13 2.48
N ILE A 379 -27.18 -2.33 3.43
CA ILE A 379 -27.31 -2.61 4.87
C ILE A 379 -28.78 -2.82 5.23
N LEU A 380 -29.70 -1.96 4.78
CA LEU A 380 -31.13 -2.04 5.10
C LEU A 380 -31.80 -3.30 4.54
N ASN A 381 -31.30 -3.83 3.42
CA ASN A 381 -31.92 -4.98 2.74
C ASN A 381 -31.28 -6.33 3.09
N GLN A 382 -30.17 -6.33 3.84
CA GLN A 382 -29.47 -7.56 4.20
C GLN A 382 -29.58 -7.93 5.69
N PRO A 383 -29.78 -9.21 6.06
CA PRO A 383 -29.89 -9.63 7.46
C PRO A 383 -28.68 -9.24 8.33
N TRP A 384 -27.47 -9.33 7.78
CA TRP A 384 -26.24 -8.96 8.48
C TRP A 384 -26.19 -7.46 8.82
N GLY A 385 -26.87 -6.63 8.06
CA GLY A 385 -26.93 -5.18 8.25
C GLY A 385 -27.55 -4.75 9.59
N ALA A 386 -28.26 -5.64 10.28
CA ALA A 386 -28.80 -5.36 11.61
C ALA A 386 -27.72 -5.05 12.65
N LYS A 387 -26.55 -5.68 12.55
CA LYS A 387 -25.45 -5.56 13.52
C LYS A 387 -24.21 -4.86 12.98
N HIS A 388 -24.21 -4.55 11.69
CA HIS A 388 -23.03 -4.12 10.95
C HIS A 388 -22.39 -2.86 11.53
N LEU A 389 -23.20 -1.86 11.87
CA LEU A 389 -22.77 -0.57 12.41
C LEU A 389 -23.04 -0.43 13.93
N GLU A 390 -23.33 -1.54 14.63
CA GLU A 390 -23.47 -1.54 16.08
C GLU A 390 -22.17 -1.06 16.76
N GLY A 391 -22.34 -0.38 17.89
CA GLY A 391 -21.21 0.20 18.61
C GLY A 391 -20.73 1.54 18.02
N ASN A 392 -21.37 2.04 16.96
CA ASN A 392 -21.24 3.46 16.64
C ASN A 392 -21.76 4.25 17.84
N GLN A 393 -20.87 4.98 18.52
CA GLN A 393 -21.32 5.95 19.49
C GLN A 393 -21.95 7.07 18.68
N ALA A 394 -23.27 7.06 18.56
CA ALA A 394 -24.04 8.09 17.88
C ALA A 394 -23.67 9.45 18.48
N LEU A 395 -22.74 10.13 17.84
CA LEU A 395 -22.35 11.48 18.17
C LEU A 395 -23.47 12.37 17.67
N PHE A 396 -24.37 12.71 18.59
CA PHE A 396 -25.20 13.90 18.48
C PHE A 396 -24.28 15.08 18.15
N TRP A 397 -24.33 15.57 16.92
CA TRP A 397 -23.45 16.62 16.43
C TRP A 397 -23.94 17.99 16.92
N SER A 398 -23.19 18.59 17.83
CA SER A 398 -23.03 20.03 17.93
C SER A 398 -21.53 20.29 18.01
N GLY A 399 -21.01 21.12 17.11
CA GLY A 399 -19.58 21.18 16.79
C GLY A 399 -18.65 21.29 18.00
N ALA A 400 -17.80 20.28 18.19
CA ALA A 400 -16.44 20.34 18.75
C ALA A 400 -15.84 18.92 18.86
N GLY A 401 -14.79 18.63 18.08
CA GLY A 401 -13.71 17.71 18.50
C GLY A 401 -13.95 16.19 18.51
N CYS A 402 -14.28 15.56 17.38
CA CYS A 402 -14.24 14.09 17.22
C CYS A 402 -12.85 13.53 16.88
N ARG A 403 -11.81 13.93 17.61
CA ARG A 403 -10.42 13.43 17.37
C ARG A 403 -9.86 12.55 18.50
N ASP A 404 -10.66 12.22 19.54
CA ASP A 404 -10.18 11.50 20.73
C ASP A 404 -10.91 10.18 21.05
N LEU A 405 -11.94 9.79 20.30
CA LEU A 405 -12.61 8.50 20.53
C LEU A 405 -11.96 7.39 19.71
N SER A 406 -10.84 6.88 20.22
CA SER A 406 -10.27 5.62 19.78
C SER A 406 -11.27 4.48 20.08
N THR A 407 -11.89 3.91 19.05
CA THR A 407 -12.67 2.67 19.20
C THR A 407 -11.78 1.53 19.72
N VAL A 408 -12.33 0.73 20.62
CA VAL A 408 -11.62 -0.41 21.22
C VAL A 408 -11.73 -1.59 20.27
N ILE A 409 -10.72 -1.76 19.42
CA ILE A 409 -10.61 -2.85 18.43
C ILE A 409 -9.30 -3.61 18.66
N SER A 410 -9.33 -4.94 18.60
CA SER A 410 -8.13 -5.77 18.74
C SER A 410 -7.25 -5.71 17.48
N LEU A 411 -5.93 -5.84 17.67
CA LEU A 411 -4.98 -5.90 16.54
C LEU A 411 -5.25 -7.11 15.63
N GLU A 412 -5.78 -8.21 16.15
CA GLU A 412 -6.15 -9.40 15.38
C GLU A 412 -7.21 -9.06 14.32
N GLN A 413 -8.27 -8.34 14.73
CA GLN A 413 -9.34 -7.90 13.83
C GLN A 413 -8.80 -6.94 12.76
N VAL A 414 -7.96 -5.97 13.17
CA VAL A 414 -7.29 -5.08 12.23
C VAL A 414 -6.44 -5.87 11.23
N SER A 415 -5.71 -6.88 11.67
CA SER A 415 -4.81 -7.66 10.83
C SER A 415 -5.56 -8.55 9.83
N VAL A 416 -6.64 -9.20 10.26
CA VAL A 416 -7.50 -10.02 9.38
C VAL A 416 -8.08 -9.15 8.26
N HIS A 417 -8.69 -8.03 8.61
CA HIS A 417 -9.30 -7.14 7.64
C HIS A 417 -8.28 -6.38 6.79
N ALA A 418 -7.11 -6.03 7.33
CA ALA A 418 -6.03 -5.47 6.53
C ALA A 418 -5.52 -6.48 5.48
N GLY A 419 -5.43 -7.76 5.81
CA GLY A 419 -5.09 -8.81 4.83
C GLY A 419 -6.14 -8.96 3.72
N ILE A 420 -7.42 -8.92 4.08
CA ILE A 420 -8.54 -8.97 3.13
C ILE A 420 -8.53 -7.74 2.23
N LEU A 421 -8.65 -6.54 2.82
CA LEU A 421 -8.72 -5.28 2.08
C LEU A 421 -7.42 -5.03 1.30
N GLY A 422 -6.26 -5.35 1.87
CA GLY A 422 -4.96 -5.23 1.21
C GLY A 422 -4.85 -6.06 -0.07
N ARG A 423 -5.52 -7.21 -0.15
CA ARG A 423 -5.64 -8.01 -1.39
C ARG A 423 -6.73 -7.47 -2.31
N GLN A 424 -7.89 -7.12 -1.76
CA GLN A 424 -9.07 -6.73 -2.54
C GLN A 424 -8.90 -5.37 -3.22
N ILE A 425 -8.17 -4.44 -2.60
CA ILE A 425 -7.79 -3.15 -3.20
C ILE A 425 -6.91 -3.38 -4.44
N ARG A 426 -5.94 -4.31 -4.40
CA ARG A 426 -5.13 -4.65 -5.58
C ARG A 426 -6.00 -5.19 -6.71
N ILE A 427 -6.85 -6.17 -6.39
CA ILE A 427 -7.75 -6.77 -7.39
C ILE A 427 -8.70 -5.74 -7.99
N ILE A 428 -9.37 -4.91 -7.17
CA ILE A 428 -10.34 -3.93 -7.69
C ILE A 428 -9.66 -2.78 -8.45
N SER A 429 -8.40 -2.46 -8.12
CA SER A 429 -7.64 -1.44 -8.87
C SER A 429 -7.39 -1.84 -10.32
N GLU A 430 -7.40 -3.14 -10.63
CA GLU A 430 -7.23 -3.70 -11.98
C GLU A 430 -8.57 -3.89 -12.73
N THR A 431 -9.71 -3.72 -12.06
CA THR A 431 -11.05 -3.87 -12.67
C THR A 431 -11.72 -2.53 -12.90
N PRO A 432 -12.37 -2.29 -14.05
CA PRO A 432 -12.94 -0.98 -14.38
C PRO A 432 -14.24 -0.66 -13.64
N GLU A 433 -14.94 -1.64 -13.07
CA GLU A 433 -16.26 -1.46 -12.49
C GLU A 433 -16.24 -0.80 -11.10
N ALA A 434 -17.32 -0.08 -10.79
CA ALA A 434 -17.62 0.36 -9.43
C ALA A 434 -18.06 -0.84 -8.56
N ALA A 435 -17.82 -0.77 -7.26
CA ALA A 435 -18.13 -1.88 -6.36
C ALA A 435 -18.49 -1.45 -4.94
N ILE A 436 -19.40 -2.20 -4.33
CA ILE A 436 -19.65 -2.22 -2.88
C ILE A 436 -19.40 -3.65 -2.39
N LYS A 437 -18.46 -3.81 -1.48
CA LYS A 437 -18.05 -5.12 -0.94
C LYS A 437 -17.97 -5.07 0.58
N VAL A 438 -18.49 -6.11 1.23
CA VAL A 438 -18.54 -6.22 2.69
C VAL A 438 -18.02 -7.59 3.12
N TRP A 439 -17.11 -7.60 4.09
CA TRP A 439 -16.62 -8.82 4.74
C TRP A 439 -17.00 -8.80 6.21
N MET A 440 -17.63 -9.87 6.68
CA MET A 440 -18.13 -9.98 8.05
C MET A 440 -17.40 -11.09 8.78
N ASN A 441 -16.72 -10.74 9.88
CA ASN A 441 -16.04 -11.73 10.71
C ASN A 441 -16.96 -12.21 11.83
N ASP A 442 -17.13 -13.53 11.92
CA ASP A 442 -17.62 -14.18 13.13
C ASP A 442 -16.48 -14.27 14.14
N PRO A 443 -16.52 -13.49 15.25
CA PRO A 443 -15.45 -13.47 16.23
C PRO A 443 -15.32 -14.79 17.02
N THR A 444 -16.33 -15.66 16.97
CA THR A 444 -16.33 -16.94 17.71
C THR A 444 -15.64 -18.04 16.90
N THR A 445 -15.93 -18.11 15.60
CA THR A 445 -15.44 -19.18 14.72
C THR A 445 -14.24 -18.75 13.86
N GLY A 446 -14.02 -17.44 13.72
CA GLY A 446 -13.05 -16.87 12.78
C GLY A 446 -13.52 -16.89 11.31
N LYS A 447 -14.75 -17.35 11.03
CA LYS A 447 -15.31 -17.37 9.68
C LYS A 447 -15.41 -15.95 9.12
N ILE A 448 -15.12 -15.79 7.83
CA ILE A 448 -15.36 -14.56 7.09
C ILE A 448 -16.45 -14.82 6.06
N ASP A 449 -17.61 -14.19 6.24
CA ASP A 449 -18.65 -14.12 5.22
C ASP A 449 -18.39 -12.92 4.30
N TYR A 450 -18.79 -13.05 3.04
CA TYR A 450 -18.61 -12.02 2.01
C TYR A 450 -19.95 -11.74 1.34
N ASP A 451 -20.24 -10.45 1.17
CA ASP A 451 -21.41 -9.96 0.47
C ASP A 451 -21.02 -8.78 -0.43
N SER A 452 -21.73 -8.61 -1.54
CA SER A 452 -21.55 -7.51 -2.46
C SER A 452 -22.83 -7.19 -3.21
N THR A 453 -22.98 -5.94 -3.63
CA THR A 453 -24.05 -5.51 -4.54
C THR A 453 -23.46 -4.79 -5.75
N SER A 454 -24.15 -4.89 -6.89
CA SER A 454 -23.91 -3.99 -8.02
C SER A 454 -24.25 -2.56 -7.62
N VAL A 455 -23.54 -1.61 -8.23
CA VAL A 455 -23.85 -0.18 -8.13
C VAL A 455 -24.83 0.16 -9.25
N ASP A 456 -26.02 0.60 -8.88
CA ASP A 456 -27.03 1.06 -9.83
C ASP A 456 -26.64 2.41 -10.42
N LYS A 457 -27.05 2.65 -11.66
CA LYS A 457 -26.77 3.88 -12.38
C LYS A 457 -27.34 5.08 -11.62
N VAL A 458 -26.45 6.01 -11.27
CA VAL A 458 -26.81 7.22 -10.53
C VAL A 458 -27.59 8.19 -11.40
N LEU A 459 -28.69 8.71 -10.85
CA LEU A 459 -29.51 9.76 -11.41
C LEU A 459 -29.32 11.05 -10.59
N ARG A 460 -29.24 12.19 -11.27
CA ARG A 460 -28.93 13.50 -10.65
C ARG A 460 -29.97 14.52 -11.11
N GLU A 461 -30.83 14.95 -10.20
CA GLU A 461 -31.91 15.88 -10.51
C GLU A 461 -31.65 17.24 -9.85
N ALA A 462 -31.61 18.31 -10.65
CA ALA A 462 -31.52 19.67 -10.14
C ALA A 462 -32.91 20.15 -9.71
N VAL A 463 -33.09 20.42 -8.42
CA VAL A 463 -34.39 20.75 -7.82
C VAL A 463 -34.19 21.94 -6.88
N GLY A 464 -34.62 23.12 -7.32
CA GLY A 464 -34.31 24.37 -6.61
C GLY A 464 -32.79 24.61 -6.56
N ASP A 465 -32.28 24.92 -5.36
CA ASP A 465 -30.84 25.11 -5.12
C ASP A 465 -30.11 23.80 -4.79
N PHE A 466 -30.83 22.67 -4.77
CA PHE A 466 -30.28 21.37 -4.40
C PHE A 466 -30.14 20.43 -5.60
N GLN A 467 -29.19 19.50 -5.48
CA GLN A 467 -29.08 18.34 -6.34
C GLN A 467 -29.56 17.10 -5.58
N VAL A 468 -30.60 16.44 -6.10
CA VAL A 468 -31.10 15.17 -5.57
C VAL A 468 -30.38 14.02 -6.26
N ILE A 469 -29.73 13.18 -5.47
CA ILE A 469 -28.93 12.03 -5.91
C ILE A 469 -29.69 10.76 -5.53
N TRP A 470 -29.97 9.92 -6.53
CA TRP A 470 -30.68 8.65 -6.41
C TRP A 470 -30.21 7.72 -7.54
N ASP A 471 -30.92 6.62 -7.83
CA ASP A 471 -30.46 5.63 -8.79
C ASP A 471 -31.59 4.91 -9.53
N THR A 472 -31.24 4.21 -10.61
CA THR A 472 -32.19 3.44 -11.43
C THR A 472 -32.91 2.34 -10.66
N GLY A 473 -32.29 1.75 -9.64
CA GLY A 473 -32.94 0.75 -8.79
C GLY A 473 -34.07 1.35 -7.95
N LEU A 474 -33.90 2.57 -7.44
CA LEU A 474 -34.98 3.32 -6.77
C LEU A 474 -36.08 3.74 -7.75
N GLN A 475 -35.71 4.16 -8.96
CA GLN A 475 -36.67 4.52 -10.01
C GLN A 475 -37.56 3.31 -10.39
N GLU A 476 -36.95 2.15 -10.61
CA GLU A 476 -37.68 0.90 -10.87
C GLU A 476 -38.57 0.51 -9.69
N LYS A 477 -38.07 0.66 -8.46
CA LYS A 477 -38.83 0.36 -7.24
C LYS A 477 -40.11 1.19 -7.13
N VAL A 478 -40.05 2.50 -7.32
CA VAL A 478 -41.24 3.37 -7.22
C VAL A 478 -42.22 3.17 -8.38
N ARG A 479 -41.71 2.86 -9.58
CA ARG A 479 -42.55 2.45 -10.71
C ARG A 479 -43.29 1.15 -10.40
N GLY A 480 -42.60 0.16 -9.81
CA GLY A 480 -43.22 -1.09 -9.38
C GLY A 480 -44.32 -0.89 -8.32
N PHE A 481 -44.10 0.00 -7.35
CA PHE A 481 -45.15 0.38 -6.40
C PHE A 481 -46.37 0.99 -7.10
N ARG A 482 -46.14 1.96 -8.00
CA ARG A 482 -47.23 2.58 -8.79
C ARG A 482 -48.00 1.52 -9.57
N GLU A 483 -47.33 0.69 -10.36
CA GLU A 483 -47.95 -0.35 -11.18
C GLU A 483 -48.82 -1.30 -10.37
N SER A 484 -48.38 -1.67 -9.15
CA SER A 484 -49.12 -2.56 -8.26
C SER A 484 -50.42 -1.98 -7.70
N CYS A 485 -50.59 -0.65 -7.74
CA CYS A 485 -51.74 0.05 -7.16
C CYS A 485 -52.65 0.72 -8.20
N LEU A 486 -52.26 0.75 -9.48
CA LEU A 486 -53.10 1.31 -10.54
C LEU A 486 -54.49 0.65 -10.58
N PRO A 487 -55.57 1.44 -10.81
CA PRO A 487 -55.58 2.85 -11.21
C PRO A 487 -55.56 3.85 -10.04
N SER A 488 -55.46 3.39 -8.79
CA SER A 488 -55.42 4.25 -7.62
C SER A 488 -54.03 4.85 -7.42
N GLU A 489 -53.99 6.04 -6.83
CA GLU A 489 -52.75 6.61 -6.32
C GLU A 489 -52.25 5.81 -5.11
N THR A 490 -50.92 5.70 -5.01
CA THR A 490 -50.20 5.18 -3.85
C THR A 490 -49.03 6.11 -3.52
N GLY A 491 -48.40 5.94 -2.37
CA GLY A 491 -47.26 6.75 -1.95
C GLY A 491 -46.62 6.23 -0.68
N GLY A 492 -45.78 7.03 -0.05
CA GLY A 492 -45.05 6.61 1.15
C GLY A 492 -43.99 7.62 1.56
N VAL A 493 -43.00 7.14 2.30
CA VAL A 493 -41.91 7.98 2.82
C VAL A 493 -40.62 7.76 2.04
N ILE A 494 -39.83 8.82 1.94
CA ILE A 494 -38.50 8.84 1.35
C ILE A 494 -37.47 8.85 2.50
N LEU A 495 -36.50 7.94 2.42
CA LEU A 495 -35.40 7.80 3.36
C LEU A 495 -34.09 8.23 2.70
N GLY A 496 -33.32 9.06 3.38
CA GLY A 496 -32.11 9.66 2.82
C GLY A 496 -31.33 10.49 3.84
N TYR A 497 -30.41 11.30 3.36
CA TYR A 497 -29.67 12.27 4.17
C TYR A 497 -29.24 13.50 3.36
N TYR A 498 -28.87 14.56 4.08
CA TYR A 498 -28.49 15.85 3.50
C TYR A 498 -26.97 16.08 3.60
N ASP A 499 -26.38 16.64 2.54
CA ASP A 499 -25.13 17.40 2.60
C ASP A 499 -25.47 18.86 2.32
N LEU A 500 -25.81 19.61 3.38
CA LEU A 500 -26.23 21.01 3.27
C LEU A 500 -25.12 21.93 2.73
N PRO A 501 -23.84 21.83 3.15
CA PRO A 501 -22.76 22.62 2.56
C PRO A 501 -22.64 22.47 1.05
N LYS A 502 -22.81 21.25 0.52
CA LYS A 502 -22.76 20.98 -0.93
C LYS A 502 -24.11 21.09 -1.63
N ARG A 503 -25.19 21.40 -0.90
CA ARG A 503 -26.57 21.42 -1.40
C ARG A 503 -26.96 20.12 -2.12
N LYS A 504 -26.64 18.97 -1.52
CA LYS A 504 -27.04 17.65 -2.03
C LYS A 504 -28.00 16.93 -1.09
N ILE A 505 -28.93 16.18 -1.68
CA ILE A 505 -29.85 15.29 -0.96
C ILE A 505 -29.65 13.88 -1.53
N TYR A 506 -29.21 12.94 -0.71
CA TYR A 506 -28.97 11.55 -1.13
C TYR A 506 -30.14 10.68 -0.71
N ILE A 507 -30.78 10.03 -1.68
CA ILE A 507 -31.89 9.11 -1.45
C ILE A 507 -31.31 7.71 -1.25
N VAL A 508 -31.66 7.10 -0.13
CA VAL A 508 -31.19 5.76 0.25
C VAL A 508 -32.26 4.72 -0.03
N ASP A 509 -33.51 4.98 0.37
CA ASP A 509 -34.60 4.04 0.09
C ASP A 509 -35.94 4.76 0.03
N ILE A 510 -36.91 4.11 -0.64
CA ILE A 510 -38.29 4.58 -0.74
C ILE A 510 -39.21 3.46 -0.27
N ARG A 511 -40.11 3.80 0.67
CA ARG A 511 -41.01 2.83 1.31
C ARG A 511 -42.38 2.79 0.61
N PRO A 512 -43.04 1.61 0.58
CA PRO A 512 -44.41 1.51 0.09
C PRO A 512 -45.39 2.24 1.02
N GLN A 513 -46.66 2.31 0.62
CA GLN A 513 -47.70 2.91 1.45
C GLN A 513 -47.86 2.18 2.79
N PRO A 514 -48.01 2.91 3.91
CA PRO A 514 -48.47 2.36 5.16
C PRO A 514 -49.82 1.63 5.01
N THR A 515 -50.06 0.62 5.84
CA THR A 515 -51.24 -0.25 5.76
C THR A 515 -52.57 0.47 6.00
N ASP A 516 -52.52 1.60 6.71
CA ASP A 516 -53.65 2.49 7.00
C ASP A 516 -53.80 3.64 5.97
N SER A 517 -53.08 3.59 4.85
CA SER A 517 -53.19 4.61 3.80
C SER A 517 -54.46 4.43 2.95
N GLU A 518 -55.01 5.55 2.48
CA GLU A 518 -56.17 5.57 1.60
C GLU A 518 -55.81 6.20 0.25
N GLY A 519 -55.95 5.44 -0.83
CA GLY A 519 -55.64 5.88 -2.19
C GLY A 519 -56.79 5.61 -3.15
N ASN A 520 -57.08 6.57 -4.03
CA ASN A 520 -58.04 6.43 -5.12
C ASN A 520 -57.55 7.15 -6.38
N SER A 521 -58.35 7.17 -7.45
CA SER A 521 -57.97 7.76 -8.75
C SER A 521 -57.94 9.30 -8.76
N SER A 522 -58.12 9.97 -7.62
CA SER A 522 -58.17 11.43 -7.51
C SER A 522 -57.37 11.99 -6.33
N GLY A 523 -56.69 11.13 -5.58
CA GLY A 523 -55.85 11.54 -4.46
C GLY A 523 -55.39 10.38 -3.59
N PHE A 524 -54.36 10.66 -2.81
CA PHE A 524 -53.76 9.76 -1.82
C PHE A 524 -53.62 10.45 -0.45
N SER A 525 -53.95 9.72 0.61
CA SER A 525 -53.71 10.12 2.00
C SER A 525 -52.82 9.07 2.67
N ARG A 526 -51.58 9.45 2.96
CA ARG A 526 -50.60 8.56 3.58
C ARG A 526 -50.98 8.27 5.04
N GLY A 527 -51.13 7.00 5.37
CA GLY A 527 -51.28 6.53 6.74
C GLY A 527 -50.00 6.71 7.57
N VAL A 528 -50.06 6.44 8.87
CA VAL A 528 -48.92 6.62 9.80
C VAL A 528 -48.50 5.32 10.49
N ASP A 529 -49.27 4.25 10.31
CA ASP A 529 -49.04 2.99 10.99
C ASP A 529 -47.66 2.41 10.62
N GLY A 530 -46.90 2.00 11.64
CA GLY A 530 -45.54 1.46 11.49
C GLY A 530 -44.44 2.44 11.04
N VAL A 531 -44.77 3.62 10.50
CA VAL A 531 -43.78 4.53 9.88
C VAL A 531 -42.67 4.95 10.85
N ALA A 532 -43.04 5.42 12.05
CA ALA A 532 -42.05 5.86 13.04
C ALA A 532 -41.18 4.70 13.57
N ALA A 533 -41.70 3.47 13.58
CA ALA A 533 -40.94 2.29 13.96
C ALA A 533 -39.96 1.89 12.85
N ASP A 534 -40.39 1.94 11.58
CA ASP A 534 -39.53 1.66 10.42
C ASP A 534 -38.38 2.67 10.34
N VAL A 535 -38.66 3.97 10.46
CA VAL A 535 -37.62 5.02 10.46
C VAL A 535 -36.61 4.79 11.59
N ARG A 536 -37.06 4.36 12.77
CA ARG A 536 -36.17 4.04 13.89
C ARG A 536 -35.25 2.85 13.57
N VAL A 537 -35.79 1.78 12.98
CA VAL A 537 -34.99 0.62 12.55
C VAL A 537 -33.96 1.04 11.51
N VAL A 538 -34.35 1.91 10.56
CA VAL A 538 -33.44 2.46 9.55
C VAL A 538 -32.30 3.25 10.20
N GLN A 539 -32.64 4.14 11.13
CA GLN A 539 -31.67 4.93 11.89
C GLN A 539 -30.72 4.02 12.67
N GLU A 540 -31.22 3.04 13.43
CA GLU A 540 -30.39 2.11 14.20
C GLU A 540 -29.41 1.34 13.32
N ARG A 541 -29.88 0.82 12.18
CA ARG A 541 -29.03 0.04 11.24
C ARG A 541 -28.01 0.87 10.49
N THR A 542 -28.29 2.15 10.28
CA THR A 542 -27.42 3.08 9.53
C THR A 542 -26.69 4.05 10.43
N ALA A 543 -26.62 3.74 11.73
CA ALA A 543 -25.91 4.55 12.72
C ALA A 543 -26.38 6.01 12.77
N HIS A 544 -27.68 6.22 12.55
CA HIS A 544 -28.42 7.48 12.50
C HIS A 544 -28.08 8.41 11.32
N ILE A 545 -27.36 7.91 10.31
CA ILE A 545 -27.07 8.68 9.10
C ILE A 545 -28.34 8.82 8.24
N VAL A 546 -29.08 7.73 8.03
CA VAL A 546 -30.26 7.73 7.16
C VAL A 546 -31.50 8.08 7.96
N ASN A 547 -32.24 9.07 7.46
CA ASN A 547 -33.39 9.68 8.11
C ASN A 547 -34.57 9.83 7.14
N TYR A 548 -35.72 10.23 7.68
CA TYR A 548 -36.87 10.65 6.89
C TYR A 548 -36.58 12.01 6.23
N VAL A 549 -36.62 12.10 4.89
CA VAL A 549 -36.28 13.33 4.14
C VAL A 549 -37.45 13.89 3.32
N GLY A 550 -38.56 13.17 3.24
CA GLY A 550 -39.69 13.59 2.44
C GLY A 550 -40.71 12.50 2.19
N GLU A 551 -41.66 12.80 1.32
CA GLU A 551 -42.74 11.89 0.95
C GLU A 551 -42.76 11.68 -0.56
N TRP A 552 -43.36 10.59 -1.01
CA TRP A 552 -43.61 10.36 -2.42
C TRP A 552 -45.03 9.89 -2.65
N HIS A 553 -45.54 10.13 -3.84
CA HIS A 553 -46.78 9.53 -4.33
C HIS A 553 -46.76 9.36 -5.84
N SER A 554 -47.75 8.62 -6.34
CA SER A 554 -47.96 8.37 -7.75
C SER A 554 -49.24 9.02 -8.22
N HIS A 555 -49.29 9.42 -9.48
CA HIS A 555 -50.52 9.85 -10.12
C HIS A 555 -51.14 8.74 -10.99
N PRO A 556 -52.47 8.78 -11.24
CA PRO A 556 -53.19 7.76 -12.02
C PRO A 556 -52.73 7.64 -13.49
N PRO A 557 -53.25 6.68 -14.26
CA PRO A 557 -52.94 6.57 -15.70
C PRO A 557 -53.33 7.84 -16.47
N GLY A 558 -52.53 8.23 -17.47
CA GLY A 558 -52.78 9.41 -18.31
C GLY A 558 -52.43 10.74 -17.68
N THR A 559 -51.75 10.76 -16.53
CA THR A 559 -51.38 11.99 -15.81
C THR A 559 -49.86 12.18 -15.69
N SER A 560 -49.43 13.44 -15.77
CA SER A 560 -48.03 13.87 -15.61
C SER A 560 -47.59 13.85 -14.16
N SER A 561 -46.28 13.93 -13.91
CA SER A 561 -45.71 14.11 -12.56
C SER A 561 -45.72 15.58 -12.07
N ALA A 562 -46.42 16.47 -12.76
CA ALA A 562 -46.57 17.86 -12.33
C ALA A 562 -47.42 17.99 -11.05
N PRO A 563 -46.98 18.76 -10.05
CA PRO A 563 -47.70 18.89 -8.79
C PRO A 563 -49.04 19.58 -9.00
N SER A 564 -50.08 19.01 -8.41
CA SER A 564 -51.39 19.63 -8.23
C SER A 564 -51.34 20.74 -7.18
N ARG A 565 -52.48 21.44 -7.02
CA ARG A 565 -52.64 22.42 -5.95
C ARG A 565 -52.56 21.76 -4.55
N GLN A 566 -53.05 20.54 -4.41
CA GLN A 566 -53.01 19.81 -3.13
C GLN A 566 -51.57 19.42 -2.79
N ASP A 567 -50.82 18.94 -3.78
CA ASP A 567 -49.40 18.58 -3.63
C ASP A 567 -48.57 19.80 -3.19
N SER A 568 -48.84 20.96 -3.79
CA SER A 568 -48.17 22.22 -3.42
C SER A 568 -48.44 22.62 -1.96
N ILE A 569 -49.68 22.42 -1.48
CA ILE A 569 -50.06 22.71 -0.08
C ILE A 569 -49.40 21.71 0.88
N GLN A 570 -49.37 20.42 0.52
CA GLN A 570 -48.72 19.38 1.32
C GLN A 570 -47.21 19.60 1.40
N LEU A 571 -46.56 19.94 0.29
CA LEU A 571 -45.14 20.24 0.26
C LEU A 571 -44.81 21.45 1.15
N GLU A 572 -45.63 22.51 1.13
CA GLU A 572 -45.44 23.65 2.03
C GLU A 572 -45.66 23.27 3.50
N TYR A 573 -46.63 22.40 3.79
CA TYR A 573 -46.84 21.88 5.14
C TYR A 573 -45.61 21.09 5.63
N LEU A 574 -45.08 20.17 4.80
CA LEU A 574 -43.87 19.41 5.11
C LEU A 574 -42.69 20.36 5.33
N ALA A 575 -42.48 21.33 4.44
CA ALA A 575 -41.40 22.30 4.55
C ALA A 575 -41.42 23.05 5.89
N ARG A 576 -42.60 23.43 6.40
CA ARG A 576 -42.70 24.07 7.72
C ARG A 576 -42.29 23.16 8.88
N GLN A 577 -42.51 21.84 8.76
CA GLN A 577 -42.06 20.87 9.77
C GLN A 577 -40.54 20.69 9.71
N PHE A 578 -39.99 20.44 8.53
CA PHE A 578 -38.55 20.23 8.33
C PHE A 578 -37.71 21.49 8.62
N ASN A 579 -38.26 22.68 8.38
CA ASN A 579 -37.57 23.94 8.65
C ASN A 579 -37.34 24.18 10.15
N HIS A 580 -38.01 23.47 11.07
CA HIS A 580 -37.67 23.53 12.49
C HIS A 580 -36.23 23.06 12.76
N ASP A 581 -35.78 22.08 11.99
CA ASP A 581 -34.44 21.49 12.07
C ASP A 581 -33.50 22.04 10.98
N GLY A 582 -33.95 23.03 10.19
CA GLY A 582 -33.16 23.69 9.14
C GLY A 582 -32.98 22.87 7.87
N PHE A 583 -33.85 21.88 7.61
CA PHE A 583 -33.81 21.05 6.41
C PHE A 583 -34.92 21.44 5.41
N PRO A 584 -34.71 21.21 4.10
CA PRO A 584 -35.78 21.29 3.12
C PRO A 584 -36.66 20.03 3.18
N ALA A 585 -37.91 20.14 2.74
CA ALA A 585 -38.77 19.00 2.51
C ALA A 585 -38.72 18.59 1.03
N LEU A 586 -38.61 17.27 0.79
CA LEU A 586 -38.63 16.68 -0.53
C LEU A 586 -39.99 16.02 -0.81
N MET A 587 -40.46 16.16 -2.04
CA MET A 587 -41.60 15.40 -2.56
C MET A 587 -41.25 14.77 -3.91
N LEU A 588 -41.50 13.48 -4.07
CA LEU A 588 -41.38 12.78 -5.35
C LEU A 588 -42.76 12.42 -5.91
N ILE A 589 -43.04 12.83 -7.14
CA ILE A 589 -44.27 12.50 -7.85
C ILE A 589 -43.95 11.56 -9.00
N VAL A 590 -44.58 10.39 -9.03
CA VAL A 590 -44.40 9.36 -10.07
C VAL A 590 -45.61 9.39 -11.02
N GLY A 591 -45.40 9.94 -12.22
CA GLY A 591 -46.39 9.95 -13.30
C GLY A 591 -46.34 8.69 -14.16
N GLU A 592 -46.97 8.73 -15.33
CA GLU A 592 -47.00 7.57 -16.23
C GLU A 592 -45.65 7.25 -16.90
N ASN A 593 -44.92 8.29 -17.32
CA ASN A 593 -43.66 8.13 -18.07
C ASN A 593 -42.51 8.97 -17.47
N GLU A 594 -42.71 9.56 -16.31
CA GLU A 594 -41.78 10.52 -15.72
C GLU A 594 -41.91 10.55 -14.20
N GLU A 595 -40.81 10.89 -13.54
CA GLU A 595 -40.74 11.20 -12.13
C GLU A 595 -40.33 12.66 -11.95
N ARG A 596 -40.88 13.34 -10.93
CA ARG A 596 -40.51 14.71 -10.62
C ARG A 596 -40.28 14.88 -9.13
N PHE A 597 -39.09 15.34 -8.79
CA PHE A 597 -38.82 15.86 -7.46
C PHE A 597 -39.25 17.32 -7.35
N CYS A 598 -39.87 17.66 -6.23
CA CYS A 598 -40.20 19.01 -5.81
C CYS A 598 -39.57 19.25 -4.44
N ILE A 599 -39.09 20.47 -4.20
CA ILE A 599 -38.47 20.85 -2.92
C ILE A 599 -39.12 22.14 -2.40
N ALA A 600 -39.25 22.24 -1.08
CA ALA A 600 -39.62 23.48 -0.41
C ALA A 600 -38.96 23.55 0.97
N GLY A 601 -38.59 24.75 1.42
CA GLY A 601 -37.77 24.91 2.63
C GLY A 601 -36.28 25.07 2.31
N ALA A 602 -35.47 25.23 3.34
CA ALA A 602 -34.11 25.81 3.28
C ALA A 602 -33.02 24.89 2.72
#